data_AF-A0A661WUV5-F1
#
_entry.id   AF-A0A661WUV5-F1
#
_cell.length_a   1.000
_cell.length_b   1.000
_cell.length_c   1.000
_cell.angle_alpha   90.00
_cell.angle_beta   90.00
_cell.angle_gamma   90.00
#
_symmetry.space_group_name_H-M   'P 1'
#
loop_
_entity.id
_entity.type
_entity.pdbx_description
1 polymer ?
#
loop_
_entity_poly.entity_id
_entity_poly.type
_entity_poly.pdbx_seq_one_letter_code
_entity_poly.pdbx_strand_id
1 'polypeptide(L)'
;MKRIVFSLFVFALIFFGKINLLAGAAFSDVKIIHQDDHEIILEWRPQNFQLQARQINGRQVQIISFENAIARNRPGQPDIPYRILSVGLPSLQSAVITVLNIRAHTVNNVVLAPVPVVYKDRSGISREQYVFNDSVYQSNVPFPQAIVKSASPAMFRDLPLQSIRISPVQFNAYDQKLTVYDYIRIKITFQGKPATGQRLVRKELLDDVARAFVLNFDQARKWRVVRKPLLKKAAQLPSGSYYRITVKEDGLYKVTAAMLE
;
A
#
# COMPACT_ATOMS: atom_id res chain seq x y z
N MET A 1 48.93 -15.26 56.82
CA MET A 1 47.49 -15.39 57.12
C MET A 1 46.69 -14.55 56.12
N LYS A 2 45.73 -15.18 55.43
CA LYS A 2 44.48 -14.69 54.79
C LYS A 2 44.35 -13.15 54.63
N ARG A 3 44.00 -12.56 53.47
CA ARG A 3 42.78 -12.82 52.68
C ARG A 3 42.89 -12.29 51.24
N ILE A 4 42.26 -13.05 50.36
CA ILE A 4 41.83 -12.76 48.99
C ILE A 4 40.79 -11.63 48.98
N VAL A 5 40.91 -10.68 48.05
CA VAL A 5 39.75 -10.08 47.38
C VAL A 5 40.07 -9.95 45.88
N PHE A 6 39.31 -10.70 45.11
CA PHE A 6 39.31 -10.81 43.67
C PHE A 6 38.46 -9.65 43.12
N SER A 7 39.04 -8.73 42.35
CA SER A 7 38.27 -7.69 41.68
C SER A 7 38.23 -7.96 40.18
N LEU A 8 37.18 -8.66 39.74
CA LEU A 8 36.79 -8.80 38.34
C LEU A 8 36.51 -7.40 37.78
N PHE A 9 37.35 -6.92 36.88
CA PHE A 9 37.05 -5.75 36.06
C PHE A 9 36.32 -6.23 34.79
N VAL A 10 35.00 -6.40 34.88
CA VAL A 10 34.14 -6.59 33.71
C VAL A 10 33.86 -5.20 33.14
N PHE A 11 34.66 -4.78 32.16
CA PHE A 11 34.37 -3.58 31.39
C PHE A 11 33.28 -3.92 30.37
N ALA A 12 32.02 -3.68 30.74
CA ALA A 12 30.88 -3.78 29.85
C ALA A 12 30.97 -2.67 28.80
N LEU A 13 31.33 -3.05 27.57
CA LEU A 13 31.28 -2.18 26.41
C LEU A 13 29.80 -2.02 26.01
N ILE A 14 29.11 -1.05 26.60
CA ILE A 14 27.76 -0.67 26.19
C ILE A 14 27.90 0.05 24.84
N PHE A 15 27.82 -0.75 23.78
CA PHE A 15 27.65 -0.26 22.41
C PHE A 15 26.24 0.36 22.34
N PHE A 16 26.11 1.66 22.67
CA PHE A 16 24.95 2.47 22.29
C PHE A 16 25.02 2.74 20.77
N GLY A 17 25.07 1.67 19.98
CA GLY A 17 24.74 1.75 18.57
C GLY A 17 23.24 2.02 18.50
N LYS A 18 22.86 3.24 18.13
CA LYS A 18 21.55 3.46 17.53
C LYS A 18 21.51 2.57 16.30
N ILE A 19 20.94 1.38 16.45
CA ILE A 19 20.48 0.58 15.33
C ILE A 19 19.37 1.43 14.72
N ASN A 20 19.75 2.27 13.76
CA ASN A 20 18.81 2.76 12.77
C ASN A 20 18.34 1.50 12.07
N LEU A 21 17.24 0.94 12.56
CA LEU A 21 16.49 -0.05 11.84
C LEU A 21 16.23 0.63 10.48
N LEU A 22 16.92 0.16 9.45
CA LEU A 22 16.61 0.47 8.07
C LEU A 22 15.23 -0.14 7.81
N ALA A 23 14.20 0.49 8.35
CA ALA A 23 12.89 0.48 7.75
C ALA A 23 13.14 1.10 6.38
N GLY A 24 13.30 0.25 5.36
CA GLY A 24 13.26 0.69 3.97
C GLY A 24 12.03 1.59 3.88
N ALA A 25 12.24 2.89 3.65
CA ALA A 25 11.14 3.83 3.66
C ALA A 25 10.18 3.36 2.56
N ALA A 26 8.92 3.11 2.91
CA ALA A 26 7.87 2.72 1.97
C ALA A 26 7.71 3.71 0.79
N PHE A 27 8.37 4.87 0.89
CA PHE A 27 8.40 5.95 -0.07
C PHE A 27 9.83 6.32 -0.50
N SER A 28 10.79 5.41 -0.41
CA SER A 28 12.17 5.63 -0.89
C SER A 28 12.25 5.96 -2.38
N ASP A 29 11.26 5.51 -3.15
CA ASP A 29 11.05 5.80 -4.57
C ASP A 29 10.35 7.15 -4.83
N VAL A 30 9.97 7.88 -3.78
CA VAL A 30 9.20 9.13 -3.85
C VAL A 30 9.94 10.26 -3.14
N LYS A 31 10.03 11.42 -3.79
CA LYS A 31 10.51 12.66 -3.19
C LYS A 31 9.42 13.73 -3.24
N ILE A 32 8.95 14.18 -2.08
CA ILE A 32 8.03 15.31 -2.00
C ILE A 32 8.81 16.61 -2.26
N ILE A 33 8.33 17.40 -3.22
CA ILE A 33 8.92 18.70 -3.61
C ILE A 33 8.15 19.83 -2.94
N HIS A 34 6.84 19.70 -2.86
CA HIS A 34 5.95 20.68 -2.23
C HIS A 34 4.78 19.96 -1.57
N GLN A 35 4.33 20.45 -0.42
CA GLN A 35 3.16 19.94 0.29
C GLN A 35 2.54 21.05 1.14
N ASP A 36 1.27 21.36 0.87
CA ASP A 36 0.43 22.23 1.68
C ASP A 36 -1.02 21.72 1.71
N ASP A 37 -1.93 22.46 2.35
CA ASP A 37 -3.31 22.03 2.55
C ASP A 37 -4.16 21.95 1.26
N HIS A 38 -3.65 22.42 0.13
CA HIS A 38 -4.31 22.40 -1.19
C HIS A 38 -3.65 21.44 -2.16
N GLU A 39 -2.34 21.22 -2.09
CA GLU A 39 -1.65 20.37 -3.05
C GLU A 39 -0.41 19.65 -2.53
N ILE A 40 -0.05 18.58 -3.24
CA ILE A 40 1.23 17.88 -3.15
C ILE A 40 1.88 17.83 -4.53
N ILE A 41 3.14 18.22 -4.61
CA ILE A 41 3.99 17.95 -5.77
C ILE A 41 5.05 16.95 -5.34
N LEU A 42 5.12 15.83 -6.06
CA LEU A 42 6.08 14.77 -5.82
C LEU A 42 6.80 14.37 -7.09
N GLU A 43 8.00 13.83 -6.90
CA GLU A 43 8.76 13.11 -7.91
C GLU A 43 8.74 11.63 -7.57
N TRP A 44 8.55 10.78 -8.57
CA TRP A 44 8.66 9.34 -8.44
C TRP A 44 9.69 8.79 -9.43
N ARG A 45 10.49 7.81 -8.96
CA ARG A 45 11.50 7.11 -9.75
C ARG A 45 11.45 5.61 -9.44
N PRO A 46 11.17 4.72 -10.41
CA PRO A 46 11.22 3.28 -10.15
C PRO A 46 12.63 2.87 -9.71
N GLN A 47 12.73 2.20 -8.57
CA GLN A 47 14.01 1.70 -8.04
C GLN A 47 14.22 0.26 -8.48
N ASN A 48 15.47 -0.09 -8.81
CA ASN A 48 15.86 -1.44 -9.23
C ASN A 48 14.99 -2.00 -10.38
N PHE A 49 14.71 -1.17 -11.38
CA PHE A 49 14.00 -1.60 -12.57
C PHE A 49 14.81 -2.63 -13.35
N GLN A 50 14.17 -3.75 -13.68
CA GLN A 50 14.78 -4.83 -14.46
C GLN A 50 13.82 -5.30 -15.55
N LEU A 51 14.41 -5.63 -16.70
CA LEU A 51 13.74 -6.27 -17.82
C LEU A 51 14.47 -7.58 -18.11
N GLN A 52 13.94 -8.68 -17.57
CA GLN A 52 14.60 -9.98 -17.62
C GLN A 52 14.02 -10.86 -18.73
N ALA A 53 14.87 -11.51 -19.52
CA ALA A 53 14.44 -12.48 -20.51
C ALA A 53 14.09 -13.82 -19.84
N ARG A 54 12.98 -14.43 -20.25
CA ARG A 54 12.53 -15.76 -19.81
C ARG A 54 11.97 -16.54 -20.99
N GLN A 55 12.11 -17.86 -20.96
CA GLN A 55 11.43 -18.76 -21.89
C GLN A 55 10.07 -19.15 -21.33
N ILE A 56 9.00 -18.86 -22.05
CA ILE A 56 7.62 -19.22 -21.71
C ILE A 56 6.98 -19.83 -22.95
N ASN A 57 6.47 -21.06 -22.85
CA ASN A 57 5.86 -21.81 -23.96
C ASN A 57 6.76 -21.88 -25.22
N GLY A 58 8.08 -21.99 -25.04
CA GLY A 58 9.06 -22.02 -26.14
C GLY A 58 9.33 -20.67 -26.82
N ARG A 59 8.73 -19.58 -26.32
CA ARG A 59 8.94 -18.21 -26.79
C ARG A 59 9.79 -17.43 -25.79
N GLN A 60 10.78 -16.69 -26.28
CA GLN A 60 11.52 -15.73 -25.47
C GLN A 60 10.65 -14.50 -25.22
N VAL A 61 10.43 -14.18 -23.95
CA VAL A 61 9.64 -13.04 -23.49
C VAL A 61 10.40 -12.26 -22.41
N GLN A 62 9.97 -11.04 -22.13
CA GLN A 62 10.52 -10.24 -21.05
C GLN A 62 9.54 -10.11 -19.88
N ILE A 63 10.09 -10.14 -18.67
CA ILE A 63 9.39 -9.90 -17.41
C ILE A 63 9.94 -8.62 -16.80
N ILE A 64 9.05 -7.77 -16.31
CA ILE A 64 9.39 -6.52 -15.65
C ILE A 64 9.34 -6.72 -14.14
N SER A 65 10.34 -6.19 -13.44
CA SER A 65 10.32 -6.05 -11.99
C SER A 65 10.94 -4.71 -11.57
N PHE A 66 10.49 -4.19 -10.42
CA PHE A 66 11.07 -3.03 -9.74
C PHE A 66 10.61 -3.03 -8.28
N GLU A 67 11.27 -2.28 -7.43
CA GLU A 67 10.91 -2.21 -6.00
C GLU A 67 9.56 -1.55 -5.75
N ASN A 68 8.89 -1.98 -4.67
CA ASN A 68 7.56 -1.49 -4.28
C ASN A 68 6.46 -1.69 -5.34
N ALA A 69 6.71 -2.53 -6.35
CA ALA A 69 5.73 -2.98 -7.33
C ALA A 69 4.63 -3.79 -6.65
N ILE A 70 3.37 -3.44 -6.91
CA ILE A 70 2.20 -4.08 -6.34
C ILE A 70 1.13 -4.19 -7.41
N ALA A 71 0.64 -5.43 -7.55
CA ALA A 71 -0.41 -5.85 -8.46
C ALA A 71 -0.06 -5.90 -9.96
N ARG A 72 -0.65 -6.90 -10.61
CA ARG A 72 -0.52 -7.24 -12.02
C ARG A 72 -1.83 -6.94 -12.75
N ASN A 73 -1.80 -6.92 -14.06
CA ASN A 73 -2.99 -6.70 -14.87
C ASN A 73 -3.91 -7.93 -14.88
N ARG A 74 -4.97 -7.94 -15.69
CA ARG A 74 -5.82 -9.12 -15.80
C ARG A 74 -5.06 -10.25 -16.52
N PRO A 75 -5.37 -11.53 -16.22
CA PRO A 75 -4.81 -12.65 -16.96
C PRO A 75 -4.89 -12.43 -18.48
N GLY A 76 -3.79 -12.73 -19.16
CA GLY A 76 -3.61 -12.56 -20.60
C GLY A 76 -3.29 -11.16 -21.10
N GLN A 77 -3.39 -10.12 -20.27
CA GLN A 77 -2.85 -8.79 -20.59
C GLN A 77 -1.34 -8.74 -20.33
N PRO A 78 -0.59 -7.78 -20.91
CA PRO A 78 0.82 -7.58 -20.60
C PRO A 78 1.06 -7.47 -19.09
N ASP A 79 2.02 -8.25 -18.57
CA ASP A 79 2.39 -8.25 -17.15
C ASP A 79 3.25 -7.02 -16.83
N ILE A 80 2.56 -5.89 -16.64
CA ILE A 80 3.15 -4.61 -16.28
C ILE A 80 2.85 -4.35 -14.81
N PRO A 81 3.84 -4.53 -13.92
CA PRO A 81 3.72 -4.12 -12.53
C PRO A 81 3.57 -2.60 -12.41
N TYR A 82 3.03 -2.14 -11.28
CA TYR A 82 2.83 -0.73 -11.01
C TYR A 82 3.01 -0.41 -9.53
N ARG A 83 3.24 0.86 -9.22
CA ARG A 83 3.32 1.41 -7.87
C ARG A 83 1.94 1.93 -7.47
N ILE A 84 1.53 1.75 -6.22
CA ILE A 84 0.35 2.44 -5.66
C ILE A 84 0.81 3.34 -4.52
N LEU A 85 0.50 4.63 -4.64
CA LEU A 85 0.66 5.61 -3.57
C LEU A 85 -0.72 5.90 -2.96
N SER A 86 -0.86 5.73 -1.65
CA SER A 86 -2.07 6.18 -0.94
C SER A 86 -1.84 7.58 -0.39
N VAL A 87 -2.76 8.49 -0.72
CA VAL A 87 -2.70 9.90 -0.33
C VAL A 87 -3.93 10.22 0.49
N GLY A 88 -3.72 10.82 1.66
CA GLY A 88 -4.81 11.32 2.48
C GLY A 88 -5.39 12.59 1.90
N LEU A 89 -6.70 12.73 2.02
CA LEU A 89 -7.47 13.82 1.45
C LEU A 89 -8.13 14.68 2.54
N PRO A 90 -8.44 15.96 2.29
CA PRO A 90 -9.23 16.76 3.21
C PRO A 90 -10.70 16.33 3.23
N SER A 91 -11.21 15.73 2.15
CA SER A 91 -12.59 15.26 2.05
C SER A 91 -12.67 14.00 1.16
N LEU A 92 -13.85 13.37 1.06
CA LEU A 92 -14.07 12.23 0.14
C LEU A 92 -14.24 12.64 -1.33
N GLN A 93 -13.87 13.86 -1.70
CA GLN A 93 -13.84 14.30 -3.09
C GLN A 93 -12.53 13.89 -3.76
N SER A 94 -12.61 13.41 -5.01
CA SER A 94 -11.42 13.01 -5.77
C SER A 94 -10.47 14.18 -5.96
N ALA A 95 -9.20 13.97 -5.64
CA ALA A 95 -8.14 14.91 -6.01
C ALA A 95 -7.97 14.94 -7.54
N VAL A 96 -7.55 16.11 -8.05
CA VAL A 96 -7.16 16.27 -9.45
C VAL A 96 -5.68 15.94 -9.57
N ILE A 97 -5.34 15.01 -10.46
CA ILE A 97 -3.96 14.54 -10.64
C ILE A 97 -3.46 15.00 -12.00
N THR A 98 -2.31 15.66 -12.00
CA THR A 98 -1.68 16.21 -13.20
C THR A 98 -0.23 15.74 -13.28
N VAL A 99 0.17 15.20 -14.42
CA VAL A 99 1.57 14.89 -14.69
C VAL A 99 2.26 16.16 -15.18
N LEU A 100 3.21 16.68 -14.40
CA LEU A 100 3.92 17.93 -14.69
C LEU A 100 5.15 17.71 -15.58
N ASN A 101 5.83 16.57 -15.43
CA ASN A 101 7.06 16.28 -16.16
C ASN A 101 7.31 14.78 -16.22
N ILE A 102 7.91 14.31 -17.31
CA ILE A 102 8.28 12.92 -17.56
C ILE A 102 9.69 12.89 -18.16
N ARG A 103 10.50 11.91 -17.75
CA ARG A 103 11.65 11.45 -18.56
C ARG A 103 11.46 9.98 -18.88
N ALA A 104 11.70 9.64 -20.15
CA ALA A 104 11.46 8.31 -20.66
C ALA A 104 12.45 7.95 -21.77
N HIS A 105 12.66 6.66 -21.95
CA HIS A 105 13.39 6.09 -23.07
C HIS A 105 12.60 4.93 -23.69
N THR A 106 12.98 4.52 -24.89
CA THR A 106 12.32 3.42 -25.62
C THR A 106 13.25 2.22 -25.74
N VAL A 107 12.68 1.03 -25.54
CA VAL A 107 13.29 -0.26 -25.86
C VAL A 107 12.46 -0.93 -26.94
N ASN A 108 13.10 -1.29 -28.06
CA ASN A 108 12.45 -1.94 -29.20
C ASN A 108 12.59 -3.47 -29.12
N ASN A 109 11.82 -4.19 -29.93
CA ASN A 109 11.84 -5.65 -30.04
C ASN A 109 11.57 -6.36 -28.70
N VAL A 110 10.65 -5.79 -27.91
CA VAL A 110 10.21 -6.34 -26.62
C VAL A 110 8.92 -7.15 -26.81
N VAL A 111 8.88 -8.34 -26.23
CA VAL A 111 7.69 -9.17 -26.11
C VAL A 111 7.42 -9.41 -24.62
N LEU A 112 6.54 -8.60 -24.02
CA LEU A 112 6.22 -8.79 -22.61
C LEU A 112 5.43 -10.08 -22.36
N ALA A 113 5.77 -10.77 -21.28
CA ALA A 113 5.00 -11.89 -20.78
C ALA A 113 3.56 -11.45 -20.43
N PRO A 114 2.53 -12.28 -20.69
CA PRO A 114 1.19 -12.00 -20.23
C PRO A 114 1.07 -12.35 -18.74
N VAL A 115 0.11 -11.75 -18.05
CA VAL A 115 -0.23 -12.18 -16.69
C VAL A 115 -0.77 -13.62 -16.76
N PRO A 116 -0.20 -14.56 -15.98
CA PRO A 116 -0.65 -15.94 -16.03
C PRO A 116 -1.99 -16.14 -15.31
N VAL A 117 -2.69 -17.20 -15.70
CA VAL A 117 -3.75 -17.79 -14.87
C VAL A 117 -3.08 -18.72 -13.86
N VAL A 118 -3.39 -18.54 -12.58
CA VAL A 118 -2.93 -19.45 -11.52
C VAL A 118 -4.00 -20.51 -11.29
N TYR A 119 -3.62 -21.78 -11.39
CA TYR A 119 -4.52 -22.92 -11.13
C TYR A 119 -3.82 -23.95 -10.25
N LYS A 120 -4.57 -24.86 -9.62
CA LYS A 120 -4.01 -25.99 -8.89
C LYS A 120 -4.00 -27.22 -9.80
N ASP A 121 -2.87 -27.90 -9.89
CA ASP A 121 -2.81 -29.18 -10.59
C ASP A 121 -3.49 -30.30 -9.77
N ARG A 122 -3.51 -31.53 -10.31
CA ARG A 122 -4.13 -32.69 -9.65
C ARG A 122 -3.50 -33.03 -8.29
N SER A 123 -2.28 -32.56 -8.01
CA SER A 123 -1.60 -32.73 -6.73
C SER A 123 -1.87 -31.58 -5.74
N GLY A 124 -2.68 -30.59 -6.13
CA GLY A 124 -3.00 -29.41 -5.33
C GLY A 124 -1.93 -28.31 -5.38
N ILE A 125 -0.87 -28.49 -6.17
CA ILE A 125 0.23 -27.53 -6.31
C ILE A 125 -0.20 -26.41 -7.28
N SER A 126 0.04 -25.15 -6.88
CA SER A 126 -0.21 -24.00 -7.74
C SER A 126 0.74 -23.97 -8.94
N ARG A 127 0.19 -23.84 -10.14
CA ARG A 127 0.88 -23.71 -11.43
C ARG A 127 0.42 -22.44 -12.13
N GLU A 128 1.30 -21.89 -12.97
CA GLU A 128 1.02 -20.71 -13.79
C GLU A 128 0.84 -21.15 -15.25
N GLN A 129 -0.26 -20.74 -15.88
CA GLN A 129 -0.49 -20.90 -17.31
C GLN A 129 -0.47 -19.53 -17.99
N TYR A 130 0.47 -19.35 -18.91
CA TYR A 130 0.60 -18.12 -19.68
C TYR A 130 -0.19 -18.24 -20.98
N VAL A 131 -1.23 -17.41 -21.12
CA VAL A 131 -2.09 -17.33 -22.31
C VAL A 131 -2.06 -15.90 -22.81
N PHE A 132 -1.69 -15.67 -24.06
CA PHE A 132 -1.68 -14.32 -24.64
C PHE A 132 -3.09 -13.95 -25.07
N ASN A 133 -3.57 -12.78 -24.65
CA ASN A 133 -4.83 -12.26 -25.16
C ASN A 133 -4.59 -11.56 -26.51
N ASP A 134 -4.97 -12.21 -27.61
CA ASP A 134 -4.78 -11.68 -28.96
C ASP A 134 -5.38 -10.29 -29.16
N SER A 135 -6.54 -10.00 -28.56
CA SER A 135 -7.17 -8.67 -28.67
C SER A 135 -6.30 -7.54 -28.10
N VAL A 136 -5.39 -7.85 -27.17
CA VAL A 136 -4.44 -6.89 -26.60
C VAL A 136 -3.09 -6.96 -27.31
N TYR A 137 -2.61 -8.18 -27.60
CA TYR A 137 -1.28 -8.39 -28.17
C TYR A 137 -1.20 -8.12 -29.68
N GLN A 138 -2.32 -8.05 -30.39
CA GLN A 138 -2.38 -7.68 -31.81
C GLN A 138 -2.86 -6.22 -31.99
N SER A 139 -3.13 -5.51 -30.89
CA SER A 139 -3.60 -4.13 -30.91
C SER A 139 -2.42 -3.15 -31.01
N ASN A 140 -2.53 -2.15 -31.89
CA ASN A 140 -1.61 -1.03 -31.99
C ASN A 140 -2.01 0.10 -31.02
N VAL A 141 -2.18 -0.25 -29.74
CA VAL A 141 -2.55 0.69 -28.67
C VAL A 141 -1.62 0.48 -27.48
N PRO A 142 -1.00 1.54 -26.95
CA PRO A 142 -0.12 1.43 -25.79
C PRO A 142 -0.92 0.99 -24.55
N PHE A 143 -0.37 0.01 -23.83
CA PHE A 143 -0.92 -0.53 -22.60
C PHE A 143 0.05 -0.34 -21.42
N PRO A 144 -0.40 0.16 -20.25
CA PRO A 144 -1.70 0.77 -20.04
C PRO A 144 -1.82 2.12 -20.78
N GLN A 145 -3.02 2.51 -21.19
CA GLN A 145 -3.25 3.77 -21.91
C GLN A 145 -2.83 5.03 -21.11
N ALA A 146 -2.95 4.98 -19.79
CA ALA A 146 -2.52 6.05 -18.90
C ALA A 146 -1.53 5.50 -17.87
N ILE A 147 -0.40 6.20 -17.71
CA ILE A 147 0.68 5.84 -16.80
C ILE A 147 0.38 6.21 -15.35
N VAL A 148 -0.50 7.19 -15.14
CA VAL A 148 -1.00 7.58 -13.82
C VAL A 148 -2.52 7.46 -13.83
N LYS A 149 -3.07 6.68 -12.89
CA LYS A 149 -4.52 6.50 -12.71
C LYS A 149 -4.87 6.59 -11.23
N SER A 150 -5.94 7.30 -10.89
CA SER A 150 -6.50 7.29 -9.54
C SER A 150 -7.69 6.34 -9.43
N ALA A 151 -7.80 5.68 -8.29
CA ALA A 151 -9.04 5.08 -7.84
C ALA A 151 -9.98 6.16 -7.27
N SER A 152 -11.26 5.81 -7.07
CA SER A 152 -12.19 6.63 -6.29
C SER A 152 -11.71 6.74 -4.83
N PRO A 153 -11.92 7.90 -4.17
CA PRO A 153 -11.66 8.05 -2.74
C PRO A 153 -12.42 7.02 -1.90
N ALA A 154 -11.79 6.58 -0.82
CA ALA A 154 -12.38 5.65 0.14
C ALA A 154 -12.00 6.05 1.57
N MET A 155 -12.79 5.60 2.54
CA MET A 155 -12.48 5.79 3.96
C MET A 155 -11.63 4.62 4.47
N PHE A 156 -10.42 4.92 4.95
CA PHE A 156 -9.66 4.01 5.79
C PHE A 156 -9.87 4.42 7.25
N ARG A 157 -10.73 3.68 7.96
CA ARG A 157 -11.20 4.03 9.32
C ARG A 157 -11.83 5.43 9.34
N ASP A 158 -11.11 6.41 9.88
CA ASP A 158 -11.48 7.81 10.03
C ASP A 158 -10.77 8.72 9.03
N LEU A 159 -9.89 8.19 8.17
CA LEU A 159 -9.10 8.94 7.22
C LEU A 159 -9.62 8.76 5.79
N PRO A 160 -10.03 9.83 5.08
CA PRO A 160 -10.31 9.75 3.66
C PRO A 160 -9.00 9.64 2.89
N LEU A 161 -8.92 8.63 2.01
CA LEU A 161 -7.74 8.30 1.21
C LEU A 161 -8.11 8.17 -0.27
N GLN A 162 -7.13 8.39 -1.13
CA GLN A 162 -7.21 8.05 -2.54
C GLN A 162 -5.93 7.34 -2.98
N SER A 163 -6.09 6.24 -3.72
CA SER A 163 -4.99 5.46 -4.26
C SER A 163 -4.64 5.94 -5.67
N ILE A 164 -3.36 6.21 -5.89
CA ILE A 164 -2.79 6.64 -7.17
C ILE A 164 -1.87 5.54 -7.68
N ARG A 165 -2.27 4.92 -8.79
CA ARG A 165 -1.48 3.94 -9.53
C ARG A 165 -0.53 4.64 -10.49
N ILE A 166 0.74 4.28 -10.45
CA ILE A 166 1.80 4.78 -11.33
C ILE A 166 2.46 3.58 -12.02
N SER A 167 2.47 3.55 -13.34
CA SER A 167 3.11 2.50 -14.14
C SER A 167 4.46 3.00 -14.68
N PRO A 168 5.57 2.27 -14.46
CA PRO A 168 6.90 2.65 -14.95
C PRO A 168 7.04 2.45 -16.46
N VAL A 169 6.09 1.80 -17.12
CA VAL A 169 6.19 1.49 -18.54
C VAL A 169 4.86 1.62 -19.27
N GLN A 170 4.95 1.81 -20.58
CA GLN A 170 3.89 1.57 -21.56
C GLN A 170 4.42 0.63 -22.64
N PHE A 171 3.62 -0.37 -22.98
CA PHE A 171 3.97 -1.37 -23.98
C PHE A 171 3.00 -1.31 -25.16
N ASN A 172 3.53 -1.20 -26.37
CA ASN A 172 2.80 -1.43 -27.60
C ASN A 172 3.18 -2.80 -28.14
N ALA A 173 2.21 -3.72 -28.17
CA ALA A 173 2.45 -5.10 -28.58
C ALA A 173 2.62 -5.28 -30.09
N TYR A 174 1.93 -4.46 -30.89
CA TYR A 174 2.04 -4.49 -32.36
C TYR A 174 3.43 -4.03 -32.80
N ASP A 175 3.90 -2.90 -32.27
CA ASP A 175 5.23 -2.34 -32.58
C ASP A 175 6.38 -3.01 -31.80
N GLN A 176 6.06 -3.92 -30.86
CA GLN A 176 7.02 -4.51 -29.91
C GLN A 176 7.87 -3.46 -29.21
N LYS A 177 7.25 -2.34 -28.84
CA LYS A 177 7.90 -1.15 -28.33
C LYS A 177 7.54 -0.93 -26.85
N LEU A 178 8.54 -0.87 -25.99
CA LEU A 178 8.40 -0.57 -24.57
C LEU A 178 8.93 0.84 -24.29
N THR A 179 8.05 1.74 -23.86
CA THR A 179 8.44 3.04 -23.32
C THR A 179 8.63 2.89 -21.81
N VAL A 180 9.82 3.20 -21.32
CA VAL A 180 10.18 3.13 -19.89
C VAL A 180 10.28 4.54 -19.33
N TYR A 181 9.60 4.80 -18.22
CA TYR A 181 9.53 6.08 -17.53
C TYR A 181 10.47 6.08 -16.32
N ASP A 182 11.66 6.65 -16.50
CA ASP A 182 12.69 6.74 -15.45
C ASP A 182 12.33 7.75 -14.35
N TYR A 183 11.40 8.66 -14.66
CA TYR A 183 11.03 9.76 -13.80
C TYR A 183 9.65 10.33 -14.15
N ILE A 184 8.85 10.59 -13.13
CA ILE A 184 7.55 11.26 -13.26
C ILE A 184 7.40 12.30 -12.14
N ARG A 185 7.08 13.55 -12.50
CA ARG A 185 6.65 14.58 -11.54
C ARG A 185 5.14 14.70 -11.58
N ILE A 186 4.49 14.53 -10.44
CA ILE A 186 3.05 14.48 -10.29
C ILE A 186 2.62 15.61 -9.35
N LYS A 187 1.57 16.34 -9.74
CA LYS A 187 0.83 17.26 -8.89
C LYS A 187 -0.51 16.63 -8.51
N ILE A 188 -0.84 16.69 -7.23
CA ILE A 188 -2.08 16.23 -6.64
C ILE A 188 -2.76 17.44 -6.01
N THR A 189 -3.87 17.88 -6.58
CA THR A 189 -4.63 19.04 -6.08
C THR A 189 -5.85 18.54 -5.32
N PHE A 190 -5.92 18.84 -4.04
CA PHE A 190 -7.01 18.43 -3.18
C PHE A 190 -8.30 19.18 -3.48
N GLN A 191 -9.43 18.50 -3.28
CA GLN A 191 -10.77 19.03 -3.46
C GLN A 191 -11.56 18.97 -2.17
N GLY A 192 -12.47 19.93 -2.00
CA GLY A 192 -13.28 20.09 -0.80
C GLY A 192 -12.49 20.61 0.41
N LYS A 193 -13.16 20.67 1.56
CA LYS A 193 -12.61 21.17 2.82
C LYS A 193 -12.67 20.07 3.88
N PRO A 194 -11.75 20.09 4.87
CA PRO A 194 -11.83 19.21 6.02
C PRO A 194 -13.19 19.27 6.70
N ALA A 195 -13.67 18.14 7.20
CA ALA A 195 -14.91 18.10 7.97
C ALA A 195 -14.82 19.05 9.18
N THR A 196 -15.76 19.99 9.29
CA THR A 196 -15.84 20.93 10.41
C THR A 196 -16.37 20.20 11.65
N GLY A 197 -15.52 19.99 12.66
CA GLY A 197 -15.89 19.32 13.92
C GLY A 197 -14.69 19.14 14.84
N GLN A 198 -14.94 18.84 16.13
CA GLN A 198 -13.88 18.61 17.12
C GLN A 198 -12.89 17.57 16.60
N ARG A 199 -11.65 17.98 16.33
CA ARG A 199 -10.59 17.08 15.87
C ARG A 199 -10.24 16.11 16.98
N LEU A 200 -10.44 14.82 16.76
CA LEU A 200 -9.86 13.81 17.64
C LEU A 200 -8.35 13.79 17.41
N VAL A 201 -7.62 14.56 18.20
CA VAL A 201 -6.17 14.37 18.37
C VAL A 201 -5.97 13.19 19.32
N ARG A 202 -6.38 12.00 18.91
CA ARG A 202 -6.03 10.77 19.62
C ARG A 202 -4.83 10.17 18.89
N LYS A 203 -3.74 9.93 19.61
CA LYS A 203 -2.68 9.01 19.15
C LYS A 203 -3.33 7.64 19.04
N GLU A 204 -3.68 7.23 17.83
CA GLU A 204 -4.27 5.91 17.63
C GLU A 204 -3.16 4.86 17.62
N LEU A 205 -3.46 3.67 18.14
CA LEU A 205 -2.57 2.50 18.11
C LEU A 205 -2.08 2.14 16.69
N LEU A 206 -2.72 2.66 15.64
CA LEU A 206 -2.41 2.40 14.24
C LEU A 206 -1.82 3.61 13.50
N ASP A 207 -1.45 4.70 14.18
CA ASP A 207 -0.81 5.86 13.53
C ASP A 207 0.48 5.45 12.81
N ASP A 208 1.25 4.53 13.40
CA ASP A 208 2.49 4.04 12.79
C ASP A 208 2.22 3.16 11.57
N VAL A 209 1.13 2.39 11.59
CA VAL A 209 0.68 1.62 10.42
C VAL A 209 0.24 2.58 9.31
N ALA A 210 -0.58 3.58 9.63
CA ALA A 210 -1.03 4.58 8.67
C ALA A 210 0.13 5.39 8.08
N ARG A 211 1.12 5.77 8.90
CA ARG A 211 2.35 6.44 8.43
C ARG A 211 3.15 5.58 7.45
N ALA A 212 3.09 4.26 7.58
CA ALA A 212 3.82 3.35 6.69
C ALA A 212 3.23 3.25 5.27
N PHE A 213 1.96 3.59 5.05
CA PHE A 213 1.33 3.45 3.72
C PHE A 213 0.64 4.72 3.20
N VAL A 214 0.41 5.74 4.03
CA VAL A 214 -0.16 7.03 3.62
C VAL A 214 0.96 8.06 3.45
N LEU A 215 1.17 8.52 2.21
CA LEU A 215 2.28 9.40 1.83
C LEU A 215 2.37 10.68 2.67
N ASN A 216 1.24 11.36 2.86
CA ASN A 216 1.14 12.63 3.59
C ASN A 216 0.47 12.46 4.96
N PHE A 217 0.69 11.33 5.63
CA PHE A 217 -0.02 10.99 6.87
C PHE A 217 0.00 12.10 7.93
N ASP A 218 1.16 12.73 8.17
CA ASP A 218 1.31 13.75 9.21
C ASP A 218 0.48 15.02 8.94
N GLN A 219 0.17 15.29 7.67
CA GLN A 219 -0.80 16.29 7.25
C GLN A 219 -2.23 15.72 7.37
N ALA A 220 -2.46 14.56 6.78
CA ALA A 220 -3.79 13.98 6.62
C ALA A 220 -4.47 13.65 7.96
N ARG A 221 -3.71 13.36 9.02
CA ARG A 221 -4.27 13.16 10.37
C ARG A 221 -5.10 14.35 10.87
N LYS A 222 -4.88 15.57 10.34
CA LYS A 222 -5.67 16.77 10.66
C LYS A 222 -7.06 16.77 10.00
N TRP A 223 -7.27 15.89 9.03
CA TRP A 223 -8.49 15.74 8.22
C TRP A 223 -9.31 14.51 8.60
N ARG A 224 -8.97 13.86 9.72
CA ARG A 224 -9.74 12.75 10.28
C ARG A 224 -11.19 13.14 10.52
N VAL A 225 -12.09 12.28 10.08
CA VAL A 225 -13.53 12.43 10.27
C VAL A 225 -13.92 11.79 11.59
N VAL A 226 -14.45 12.59 12.51
CA VAL A 226 -15.00 12.06 13.75
C VAL A 226 -16.27 11.29 13.46
N ARG A 227 -16.23 9.98 13.74
CA ARG A 227 -17.43 9.16 13.78
C ARG A 227 -18.18 9.54 15.06
N LYS A 228 -19.35 10.16 14.93
CA LYS A 228 -20.29 10.24 16.04
C LYS A 228 -20.60 8.81 16.47
N PRO A 229 -20.52 8.46 17.76
CA PRO A 229 -20.95 7.14 18.20
C PRO A 229 -22.39 6.94 17.72
N LEU A 230 -22.65 5.78 17.11
CA LEU A 230 -24.03 5.35 16.87
C LEU A 230 -24.74 5.47 18.22
N LEU A 231 -25.86 6.20 18.24
CA LEU A 231 -26.66 6.42 19.45
C LEU A 231 -26.67 5.12 20.25
N LYS A 232 -26.27 5.19 21.53
CA LYS A 232 -26.36 4.05 22.44
C LYS A 232 -27.78 3.53 22.30
N LYS A 233 -27.95 2.38 21.64
CA LYS A 233 -29.22 1.66 21.69
C LYS A 233 -29.38 1.42 23.18
N ALA A 234 -30.31 2.12 23.83
CA ALA A 234 -30.68 1.76 25.19
C ALA A 234 -31.03 0.29 25.08
N ALA A 235 -30.24 -0.56 25.74
CA ALA A 235 -30.56 -1.97 25.81
C ALA A 235 -31.87 -2.02 26.59
N GLN A 236 -33.00 -2.01 25.86
CA GLN A 236 -34.30 -2.36 26.40
C GLN A 236 -34.22 -3.85 26.64
N LEU A 237 -33.54 -4.20 27.73
CA LEU A 237 -33.61 -5.50 28.31
C LEU A 237 -35.09 -5.71 28.67
N PRO A 238 -35.73 -6.81 28.24
CA PRO A 238 -37.12 -7.09 28.60
C PRO A 238 -37.27 -7.12 30.13
N SER A 239 -38.48 -6.98 30.65
CA SER A 239 -38.72 -7.10 32.08
C SER A 239 -38.29 -8.50 32.57
N GLY A 240 -37.40 -8.58 33.55
CA GLY A 240 -36.87 -9.85 34.07
C GLY A 240 -35.76 -9.66 35.10
N SER A 241 -35.35 -10.77 35.74
CA SER A 241 -34.21 -10.78 36.68
C SER A 241 -32.89 -10.85 35.91
N TYR A 242 -32.00 -9.90 36.19
CA TYR A 242 -30.68 -9.82 35.56
C TYR A 242 -29.58 -10.02 36.60
N TYR A 243 -28.66 -10.95 36.30
CA TYR A 243 -27.50 -11.22 37.14
C TYR A 243 -26.24 -10.64 36.50
N ARG A 244 -25.47 -9.87 37.26
CA ARG A 244 -24.18 -9.33 36.82
C ARG A 244 -23.05 -10.25 37.27
N ILE A 245 -22.50 -11.01 36.34
CA ILE A 245 -21.32 -11.85 36.57
C ILE A 245 -20.07 -11.00 36.34
N THR A 246 -19.25 -10.83 37.36
CA THR A 246 -17.96 -10.11 37.24
C THR A 246 -16.83 -11.12 37.09
N VAL A 247 -16.13 -11.06 35.96
CA VAL A 247 -15.01 -11.94 35.64
C VAL A 247 -13.69 -11.22 35.98
N LYS A 248 -12.78 -11.89 36.70
CA LYS A 248 -11.48 -11.34 37.12
C LYS A 248 -10.34 -11.66 36.15
N GLU A 249 -10.41 -12.80 35.47
CA GLU A 249 -9.36 -13.32 34.58
C GLU A 249 -9.99 -13.91 33.30
N ASP A 250 -9.28 -13.88 32.18
CA ASP A 250 -9.81 -14.41 30.92
C ASP A 250 -9.83 -15.95 30.94
N GLY A 251 -10.98 -16.57 30.61
CA GLY A 251 -11.13 -18.03 30.65
C GLY A 251 -12.55 -18.53 30.35
N LEU A 252 -12.72 -19.86 30.41
CA LEU A 252 -14.03 -20.52 30.28
C LEU A 252 -14.67 -20.69 31.66
N TYR A 253 -15.87 -20.13 31.83
CA TYR A 253 -16.61 -20.17 33.09
C TYR A 253 -17.88 -21.00 32.96
N LYS A 254 -18.12 -21.89 33.91
CA LYS A 254 -19.38 -22.63 34.05
C LYS A 254 -20.27 -21.89 35.05
N VAL A 255 -21.44 -21.46 34.59
CA VAL A 255 -22.47 -20.84 35.44
C VAL A 255 -23.50 -21.91 35.80
N THR A 256 -23.75 -22.11 37.10
CA THR A 256 -24.78 -23.04 37.61
C THR A 256 -25.90 -22.27 38.31
N ALA A 257 -27.07 -22.89 38.47
CA ALA A 257 -28.23 -22.25 39.12
C ALA A 257 -27.92 -21.77 40.55
N ALA A 258 -27.11 -22.52 41.31
CA ALA A 258 -26.66 -22.15 42.65
C ALA A 258 -25.78 -20.88 42.70
N MET A 259 -25.25 -20.42 41.56
CA MET A 259 -24.49 -19.17 41.47
C MET A 259 -25.37 -17.94 41.16
N LEU A 260 -26.68 -18.17 40.97
CA LEU A 260 -27.68 -17.16 40.58
C LEU A 260 -28.79 -17.01 41.64
N GLU A 261 -28.61 -17.57 42.84
CA GLU A 261 -29.45 -17.32 44.03
C GLU A 261 -28.70 -16.40 45.01
#